data_AF-A0A5J4RX44-F1
#
_entry.id   AF-A0A5J4RX44-F1
#
_cell.length_a   1.000
_cell.length_b   1.000
_cell.length_c   1.000
_cell.angle_alpha   90.00
_cell.angle_beta   90.00
_cell.angle_gamma   90.00
#
_symmetry.space_group_name_H-M   'P 1'
#
loop_
_entity.id
_entity.type
_entity.pdbx_description
1 polymer ?
#
loop_
_entity_poly.entity_id
_entity_poly.type
_entity_poly.pdbx_seq_one_letter_code
_entity_poly.pdbx_strand_id
1 'polypeptide(L)'
;MQRMKEENHKLKDEIQKEKQEKEKIIQKEKEKEEQIKKLKEEQKKQNEKSIIAILNPDPAKIDVTDEDGGMKKIIGRYDGNWYTFSLTQVLENGVWSLEAQFSNLTGFTVVIGIVRDSHNITANCHPTNSPNREHMAVIGNKIWTGDICNKGVRTSGNQGFDNNEIVRLEFDSEKGTLTFFLNDVQQP
;
A
#
# COMPACT_ATOMS: atom_id res chain seq x y z
N MET A 1 -16.10 -1.40 77.04
CA MET A 1 -14.76 -1.46 76.43
C MET A 1 -14.65 -2.53 75.33
N GLN A 2 -15.22 -3.74 75.52
CA GLN A 2 -15.23 -4.84 74.53
C GLN A 2 -15.89 -4.47 73.18
N ARG A 3 -17.12 -3.93 73.22
CA ARG A 3 -17.92 -3.56 72.04
C ARG A 3 -17.24 -2.53 71.12
N MET A 4 -16.51 -1.59 71.72
CA MET A 4 -15.77 -0.54 71.01
C MET A 4 -14.52 -1.11 70.29
N LYS A 5 -13.95 -2.22 70.76
CA LYS A 5 -12.86 -2.92 70.07
C LYS A 5 -13.37 -3.73 68.87
N GLU A 6 -14.55 -4.34 68.99
CA GLU A 6 -15.20 -5.08 67.90
C GLU A 6 -15.66 -4.15 66.77
N GLU A 7 -16.25 -3.00 67.09
CA GLU A 7 -16.62 -1.98 66.10
C GLU A 7 -15.39 -1.42 65.37
N ASN A 8 -14.29 -1.15 66.08
CA ASN A 8 -13.03 -0.72 65.47
C ASN A 8 -12.41 -1.79 64.57
N HIS A 9 -12.58 -3.08 64.88
CA HIS A 9 -12.08 -4.16 64.04
C HIS A 9 -12.89 -4.28 62.73
N LYS A 10 -14.22 -4.22 62.82
CA LYS A 10 -15.11 -4.20 61.64
C LYS A 10 -14.83 -3.01 60.72
N LEU A 11 -14.63 -1.82 61.30
CA LEU A 11 -14.32 -0.60 60.53
C LEU A 11 -13.01 -0.74 59.76
N LYS A 12 -11.98 -1.36 60.35
CA LYS A 12 -10.71 -1.62 59.67
C LYS A 12 -10.86 -2.60 58.50
N ASP A 13 -11.66 -3.64 58.67
CA ASP A 13 -11.90 -4.63 57.62
C ASP A 13 -12.68 -4.04 56.44
N GLU A 14 -13.66 -3.16 56.70
CA GLU A 14 -14.37 -2.40 55.67
C GLU A 14 -13.44 -1.45 54.91
N ILE A 15 -12.61 -0.67 55.62
CA ILE A 15 -11.62 0.22 54.99
C ILE A 15 -10.65 -0.56 54.11
N GLN A 16 -10.23 -1.75 54.55
CA GLN A 16 -9.31 -2.59 53.79
C GLN A 16 -9.97 -3.18 52.54
N LYS A 17 -11.24 -3.58 52.61
CA LYS A 17 -12.02 -4.01 51.44
C LYS A 17 -12.21 -2.88 50.44
N GLU A 18 -12.61 -1.70 50.90
CA GLU A 18 -12.77 -0.53 50.02
C GLU A 18 -11.46 -0.15 49.32
N LYS A 19 -10.32 -0.25 50.03
CA LYS A 19 -9.01 0.03 49.44
C LYS A 19 -8.65 -0.95 48.33
N GLN A 20 -8.88 -2.24 48.55
CA GLN A 20 -8.65 -3.30 47.55
C GLN A 20 -9.58 -3.13 46.33
N GLU A 21 -10.81 -2.70 46.55
CA GLU A 21 -11.79 -2.48 45.48
C GLU A 21 -11.42 -1.25 44.63
N LYS A 22 -10.97 -0.16 45.26
CA LYS A 22 -10.41 1.01 44.57
C LYS A 22 -9.16 0.67 43.76
N GLU A 23 -8.25 -0.13 44.29
CA GLU A 23 -7.07 -0.59 43.53
C GLU A 23 -7.45 -1.40 42.29
N LYS A 24 -8.47 -2.26 42.37
CA LYS A 24 -8.98 -3.00 41.21
C LYS A 24 -9.61 -2.09 40.16
N ILE A 25 -10.32 -1.04 40.57
CA ILE A 25 -10.90 -0.07 39.64
C ILE A 25 -9.79 0.69 38.91
N ILE A 26 -8.80 1.20 39.64
CA ILE A 26 -7.65 1.92 39.05
C ILE A 26 -6.89 1.03 38.05
N GLN A 27 -6.70 -0.24 38.38
CA GLN A 27 -6.02 -1.18 37.47
C GLN A 27 -6.82 -1.40 36.18
N LYS A 28 -8.15 -1.58 36.28
CA LYS A 28 -9.03 -1.70 35.11
C LYS A 28 -9.08 -0.43 34.26
N GLU A 29 -9.00 0.75 34.89
CA GLU A 29 -8.93 2.02 34.15
C GLU A 29 -7.63 2.14 33.36
N LYS A 30 -6.49 1.80 33.95
CA LYS A 30 -5.20 1.77 33.25
C LYS A 30 -5.20 0.82 32.05
N GLU A 31 -5.75 -0.38 32.22
CA GLU A 31 -5.87 -1.36 31.12
C GLU A 31 -6.76 -0.84 29.99
N LYS A 32 -7.87 -0.17 30.33
CA LYS A 32 -8.75 0.48 29.34
C LYS A 32 -8.05 1.63 28.62
N GLU A 33 -7.31 2.48 29.33
CA GLU A 33 -6.55 3.57 28.73
C GLU A 33 -5.50 3.06 27.73
N GLU A 34 -4.81 1.97 28.07
CA GLU A 34 -3.83 1.36 27.19
C GLU A 34 -4.47 0.73 25.94
N GLN A 35 -5.63 0.09 26.09
CA GLN A 35 -6.42 -0.41 24.95
C GLN A 35 -6.90 0.74 24.05
N ILE A 36 -7.41 1.83 24.63
CA ILE A 36 -7.84 3.02 23.88
C ILE A 36 -6.66 3.64 23.12
N LYS A 37 -5.47 3.67 23.73
CA LYS A 37 -4.26 4.17 23.07
C LYS A 37 -3.89 3.32 21.85
N LYS A 38 -3.89 1.99 21.98
CA LYS A 38 -3.64 1.06 20.86
C LYS A 38 -4.66 1.23 19.74
N LEU A 39 -5.95 1.31 20.08
CA LEU A 39 -7.03 1.56 19.13
C LEU A 39 -6.86 2.89 18.39
N LYS A 40 -6.43 3.95 19.08
CA LYS A 40 -6.16 5.26 18.47
C LYS A 40 -4.94 5.24 17.55
N GLU A 41 -3.88 4.51 17.91
CA GLU A 41 -2.70 4.33 17.05
C GLU A 41 -3.04 3.51 15.80
N GLU A 42 -3.86 2.47 15.92
CA GLU A 42 -4.38 1.69 14.80
C GLU A 42 -5.30 2.52 13.90
N GLN A 43 -6.22 3.31 14.49
CA GLN A 43 -7.06 4.24 13.73
C GLN A 43 -6.24 5.33 13.04
N LYS A 44 -5.17 5.83 13.67
CA LYS A 44 -4.28 6.81 13.04
C LYS A 44 -3.55 6.21 11.84
N LYS A 45 -3.04 4.98 11.96
CA LYS A 45 -2.44 4.23 10.84
C LYS A 45 -3.45 3.93 9.73
N GLN A 46 -4.71 3.66 10.06
CA GLN A 46 -5.78 3.48 9.07
C GLN A 46 -6.22 4.79 8.39
N ASN A 47 -6.17 5.91 9.12
CA ASN A 47 -6.49 7.25 8.61
C ASN A 47 -5.33 7.89 7.86
N GLU A 48 -4.09 7.45 8.08
CA GLU A 48 -2.96 7.61 7.16
C GLU A 48 -3.13 6.69 5.93
N LYS A 49 -4.34 6.67 5.35
CA LYS A 49 -4.62 6.05 4.07
C LYS A 49 -3.60 6.62 3.08
N SER A 50 -2.72 5.77 2.56
CA SER A 50 -1.73 6.13 1.55
C SER A 50 -2.40 6.94 0.46
N ILE A 51 -2.07 8.22 0.38
CA ILE A 51 -2.62 9.09 -0.66
C ILE A 51 -1.99 8.64 -1.97
N ILE A 52 -2.73 7.88 -2.77
CA ILE A 52 -2.32 7.56 -4.14
C ILE A 52 -2.54 8.81 -4.98
N ALA A 53 -1.51 9.64 -5.13
CA ALA A 53 -1.55 10.79 -6.02
C ALA A 53 -0.93 10.44 -7.38
N ILE A 54 -1.65 10.74 -8.45
CA ILE A 54 -1.27 10.42 -9.85
C ILE A 54 -0.65 11.65 -10.50
N LEU A 55 0.53 11.47 -11.10
CA LEU A 55 1.11 12.42 -12.04
C LEU A 55 0.70 12.00 -13.46
N ASN A 56 -0.26 12.74 -14.01
CA ASN A 56 -0.81 12.50 -15.35
C ASN A 56 -0.35 13.61 -16.33
N PRO A 57 0.52 13.30 -17.30
CA PRO A 57 0.96 14.27 -18.31
C PRO A 57 -0.12 14.60 -19.37
N ASP A 58 -1.24 13.86 -19.43
CA ASP A 58 -2.36 14.11 -20.35
C ASP A 58 -3.73 14.04 -19.63
N PRO A 59 -4.09 15.08 -18.83
CA PRO A 59 -5.34 15.13 -18.06
C PRO A 59 -6.60 15.20 -18.91
N ALA A 60 -6.49 15.50 -20.21
CA ALA A 60 -7.65 15.55 -21.10
C ALA A 60 -8.13 14.15 -21.53
N LYS A 61 -7.29 13.12 -21.40
CA LYS A 61 -7.58 11.79 -21.93
C LYS A 61 -7.63 10.65 -20.90
N ILE A 62 -7.12 10.90 -19.70
CA ILE A 62 -7.13 9.92 -18.61
C ILE A 62 -8.00 10.48 -17.48
N ASP A 63 -9.11 9.79 -17.24
CA ASP A 63 -10.01 10.06 -16.15
C ASP A 63 -9.52 9.30 -14.90
N VAL A 64 -9.38 10.00 -13.77
CA VAL A 64 -8.97 9.42 -12.48
C VAL A 64 -10.04 9.68 -11.43
N THR A 65 -10.52 8.63 -10.78
CA THR A 65 -11.54 8.73 -9.72
C THR A 65 -11.10 7.97 -8.48
N ASP A 66 -11.47 8.49 -7.31
CA ASP A 66 -11.34 7.79 -6.04
C ASP A 66 -12.34 6.63 -5.93
N GLU A 67 -11.89 5.50 -5.40
CA GLU A 67 -12.74 4.37 -5.02
C GLU A 67 -12.57 4.04 -3.53
N ASP A 68 -13.45 3.16 -3.04
CA ASP A 68 -13.42 2.70 -1.65
C ASP A 68 -12.06 2.04 -1.32
N GLY A 69 -11.71 2.02 -0.03
CA GLY A 69 -10.43 1.45 0.40
C GLY A 69 -9.20 2.31 0.06
N GLY A 70 -9.36 3.48 -0.58
CA GLY A 70 -8.23 4.35 -0.95
C GLY A 70 -7.59 3.97 -2.29
N MET A 71 -8.29 3.15 -3.07
CA MET A 71 -7.90 2.80 -4.43
C MET A 71 -8.20 3.96 -5.39
N LYS A 72 -7.46 4.01 -6.49
CA LYS A 72 -7.74 4.90 -7.62
C LYS A 72 -8.18 4.07 -8.81
N LYS A 73 -9.29 4.46 -9.43
CA LYS A 73 -9.68 3.96 -10.74
C LYS A 73 -9.19 4.90 -11.82
N ILE A 74 -8.56 4.33 -12.83
CA ILE A 74 -7.97 5.07 -13.95
C ILE A 74 -8.59 4.53 -15.23
N ILE A 75 -9.16 5.44 -16.03
CA ILE A 75 -9.84 5.10 -17.29
C ILE A 75 -9.17 5.88 -18.41
N GLY A 76 -8.56 5.15 -19.35
CA GLY A 76 -8.10 5.70 -20.61
C GLY A 76 -9.16 5.51 -21.70
N ARG A 77 -9.26 6.45 -22.64
CA ARG A 77 -10.18 6.36 -23.78
C ARG A 77 -9.37 6.13 -25.06
N TYR A 78 -9.41 4.92 -25.60
CA TYR A 78 -8.62 4.60 -26.79
C TYR A 78 -8.93 5.54 -27.96
N ASP A 79 -7.90 6.25 -28.41
CA ASP A 79 -7.91 7.20 -29.53
C ASP A 79 -6.75 6.93 -30.51
N GLY A 80 -6.09 5.77 -30.39
CA GLY A 80 -4.89 5.41 -31.15
C GLY A 80 -3.55 5.84 -30.53
N ASN A 81 -3.55 6.56 -29.40
CA ASN A 81 -2.32 6.97 -28.70
C ASN A 81 -1.94 6.07 -27.52
N TRP A 82 -0.69 6.20 -27.08
CA TRP A 82 -0.20 5.61 -25.84
C TRP A 82 -0.59 6.46 -24.62
N TYR A 83 -0.94 5.78 -23.54
CA TYR A 83 -1.26 6.39 -22.25
C TYR A 83 -0.13 6.13 -21.27
N THR A 84 0.39 7.18 -20.66
CA THR A 84 1.45 7.08 -19.67
C THR A 84 1.14 8.01 -18.52
N PHE A 85 1.25 7.50 -17.30
CA PHE A 85 1.12 8.24 -16.05
C PHE A 85 2.03 7.58 -15.02
N SER A 86 2.27 8.25 -13.90
CA SER A 86 3.05 7.71 -12.78
C SER A 86 2.40 8.07 -11.46
N LEU A 87 2.85 7.43 -10.38
CA LEU A 87 2.51 7.86 -9.02
C LEU A 87 3.49 8.96 -8.60
N THR A 88 3.02 9.92 -7.82
CA THR A 88 3.86 10.98 -7.22
C THR A 88 4.74 10.44 -6.09
N GLN A 89 4.47 9.23 -5.60
CA GLN A 89 5.21 8.61 -4.50
C GLN A 89 6.64 8.26 -4.93
N VAL A 90 7.62 8.87 -4.27
CA VAL A 90 9.03 8.49 -4.36
C VAL A 90 9.29 7.32 -3.41
N LEU A 91 9.90 6.25 -3.91
CA LEU A 91 10.22 5.05 -3.13
C LEU A 91 11.61 5.21 -2.50
N GLU A 92 11.66 5.77 -1.28
CA GLU A 92 12.90 5.91 -0.50
C GLU A 92 13.23 4.59 0.24
N ASN A 93 13.65 4.69 1.50
CA ASN A 93 14.03 3.53 2.32
C ASN A 93 12.81 2.70 2.74
N GLY A 94 13.02 1.40 2.91
CA GLY A 94 12.02 0.41 3.31
C GLY A 94 11.53 -0.48 2.17
N VAL A 95 10.40 -1.15 2.45
CA VAL A 95 9.71 -2.05 1.53
C VAL A 95 8.39 -1.41 1.10
N TRP A 96 8.20 -1.28 -0.21
CA TRP A 96 7.03 -0.67 -0.83
C TRP A 96 6.27 -1.69 -1.65
N SER A 97 4.94 -1.64 -1.61
CA SER A 97 4.09 -2.52 -2.41
C SER A 97 3.04 -1.71 -3.16
N LEU A 98 2.81 -2.06 -4.43
CA LEU A 98 1.73 -1.56 -5.27
C LEU A 98 0.96 -2.75 -5.83
N GLU A 99 -0.37 -2.71 -5.69
CA GLU A 99 -1.28 -3.63 -6.36
C GLU A 99 -2.05 -2.89 -7.45
N ALA A 100 -2.20 -3.56 -8.60
CA ALA A 100 -3.01 -3.08 -9.71
C ALA A 100 -3.76 -4.24 -10.35
N GLN A 101 -4.99 -3.97 -10.77
CA GLN A 101 -5.77 -4.89 -11.60
C GLN A 101 -6.14 -4.18 -12.89
N PHE A 102 -6.02 -4.88 -14.01
CA PHE A 102 -6.33 -4.35 -15.32
C PHE A 102 -7.53 -5.08 -15.93
N SER A 103 -8.39 -4.35 -16.62
CA SER A 103 -9.56 -4.90 -17.31
C SER A 103 -9.63 -4.36 -18.73
N ASN A 104 -10.40 -5.04 -19.59
CA ASN A 104 -10.57 -4.69 -21.00
C ASN A 104 -9.26 -4.66 -21.81
N LEU A 105 -8.32 -5.56 -21.50
CA LEU A 105 -7.01 -5.68 -22.16
C LEU A 105 -7.04 -6.31 -23.56
N THR A 106 -8.21 -6.74 -24.06
CA THR A 106 -8.31 -7.44 -25.35
C THR A 106 -7.77 -6.58 -26.49
N GLY A 107 -6.67 -7.02 -27.11
CA GLY A 107 -6.01 -6.30 -28.19
C GLY A 107 -5.16 -5.10 -27.75
N PHE A 108 -5.01 -4.88 -26.44
CA PHE A 108 -4.22 -3.80 -25.87
C PHE A 108 -2.94 -4.31 -25.21
N THR A 109 -1.88 -3.52 -25.32
CA THR A 109 -0.62 -3.77 -24.59
C THR A 109 -0.54 -2.83 -23.41
N VAL A 110 -0.26 -3.38 -22.23
CA VAL A 110 -0.18 -2.61 -20.98
C VAL A 110 1.07 -3.05 -20.24
N VAL A 111 1.73 -2.07 -19.61
CA VAL A 111 2.92 -2.28 -18.79
C VAL A 111 2.76 -1.62 -17.43
N ILE A 112 3.43 -2.16 -16.43
CA ILE A 112 3.53 -1.59 -15.09
C ILE A 112 4.96 -1.78 -14.57
N GLY A 113 5.43 -0.87 -13.73
CA GLY A 113 6.79 -0.92 -13.21
C GLY A 113 7.18 0.30 -12.41
N ILE A 114 8.49 0.49 -12.26
CA ILE A 114 9.09 1.63 -11.57
C ILE A 114 9.95 2.45 -12.54
N VAL A 115 10.11 3.73 -12.21
CA VAL A 115 10.96 4.68 -12.91
C VAL A 115 11.86 5.39 -11.90
N ARG A 116 13.06 5.78 -12.32
CA ARG A 116 13.91 6.66 -11.51
C ARG A 116 13.23 8.01 -11.30
N ASP A 117 13.22 8.49 -10.06
CA ASP A 117 12.65 9.80 -9.70
C ASP A 117 13.22 10.97 -10.51
N SER A 118 14.50 10.89 -10.88
CA SER A 118 15.16 11.91 -11.73
C SER A 118 14.72 11.91 -13.20
N HIS A 119 13.87 10.98 -13.62
CA HIS A 119 13.47 10.83 -15.02
C HIS A 119 12.02 11.30 -15.24
N ASN A 120 11.87 12.34 -16.05
CA ASN A 120 10.56 12.86 -16.42
C ASN A 120 9.90 11.99 -17.50
N ILE A 121 8.70 11.49 -17.22
CA ILE A 121 7.86 10.77 -18.17
C ILE A 121 6.93 11.77 -18.88
N THR A 122 7.05 11.87 -20.20
CA THR A 122 6.16 12.71 -21.03
C THR A 122 4.91 11.93 -21.46
N ALA A 123 3.88 12.64 -21.91
CA ALA A 123 2.71 12.00 -22.54
C ALA A 123 3.11 11.19 -23.79
N ASN A 124 2.29 10.18 -24.12
CA ASN A 124 2.39 9.38 -25.35
C ASN A 124 3.77 8.72 -25.56
N CYS A 125 4.42 8.24 -24.49
CA CYS A 125 5.74 7.64 -24.59
C CYS A 125 5.71 6.14 -24.32
N HIS A 126 6.60 5.41 -25.02
CA HIS A 126 6.74 3.96 -24.88
C HIS A 126 7.86 3.64 -23.87
N PRO A 127 7.68 2.66 -22.97
CA PRO A 127 8.66 2.36 -21.92
C PRO A 127 10.01 1.86 -22.46
N THR A 128 10.02 1.17 -23.60
CA THR A 128 11.26 0.63 -24.21
C THR A 128 11.91 1.56 -25.23
N ASN A 129 11.36 2.75 -25.45
CA ASN A 129 12.01 3.75 -26.30
C ASN A 129 13.03 4.54 -25.47
N SER A 130 14.10 5.01 -26.10
CA SER A 130 15.00 5.99 -25.47
C SER A 130 14.25 7.32 -25.29
N PRO A 131 14.42 8.03 -24.16
CA PRO A 131 15.31 7.73 -23.02
C PRO A 131 14.72 6.75 -21.98
N ASN A 132 13.40 6.54 -21.98
CA ASN A 132 12.66 5.78 -20.94
C ASN A 132 13.28 4.42 -20.60
N ARG A 133 13.71 3.67 -21.60
CA ARG A 133 14.25 2.31 -21.41
C ARG A 133 15.46 2.25 -20.49
N GLU A 134 16.21 3.34 -20.34
CA GLU A 134 17.42 3.42 -19.49
C GLU A 134 17.09 3.75 -18.03
N HIS A 135 15.85 4.15 -17.75
CA HIS A 135 15.39 4.67 -16.46
C HIS A 135 14.23 3.87 -15.86
N MET A 136 13.74 2.85 -16.55
CA MET A 136 12.57 2.07 -16.14
C MET A 136 12.89 0.58 -15.97
N ALA A 137 12.16 -0.05 -15.06
CA ALA A 137 12.02 -1.50 -14.95
C ALA A 137 10.53 -1.85 -15.03
N VAL A 138 10.11 -2.53 -16.09
CA VAL A 138 8.68 -2.81 -16.37
C VAL A 138 8.44 -4.27 -16.73
N ILE A 139 7.24 -4.73 -16.42
CA ILE A 139 6.63 -5.97 -16.91
C ILE A 139 5.36 -5.61 -17.68
N GLY A 140 5.01 -6.40 -18.70
CA GLY A 140 3.75 -6.19 -19.43
C GLY A 140 2.78 -7.36 -19.36
N ASN A 141 1.65 -7.14 -20.00
CA ASN A 141 0.64 -8.17 -20.20
C ASN A 141 1.11 -9.20 -21.23
N LYS A 142 0.44 -10.37 -21.25
CA LYS A 142 0.76 -11.51 -22.13
C LYS A 142 0.79 -11.17 -23.62
N ILE A 143 0.02 -10.17 -24.06
CA ILE A 143 0.00 -9.70 -25.45
C ILE A 143 1.32 -9.01 -25.84
N TRP A 144 1.95 -8.30 -24.91
CA TRP A 144 3.20 -7.59 -25.18
C TRP A 144 4.40 -8.51 -24.97
N THR A 145 4.68 -8.84 -23.71
CA THR A 145 5.64 -9.84 -23.27
C THR A 145 5.54 -9.96 -21.75
N GLY A 146 5.73 -11.17 -21.24
CA GLY A 146 5.95 -11.40 -19.82
C GLY A 146 7.36 -10.99 -19.37
N ASP A 147 8.30 -10.77 -20.29
CA ASP A 147 9.69 -10.44 -19.96
C ASP A 147 9.80 -9.14 -19.16
N ILE A 148 10.73 -9.14 -18.21
CA ILE A 148 11.15 -7.91 -17.54
C ILE A 148 12.03 -7.10 -18.48
N CYS A 149 11.63 -5.86 -18.74
CA CYS A 149 12.46 -4.88 -19.43
C CYS A 149 13.11 -3.96 -18.39
N ASN A 150 14.43 -4.03 -18.23
CA ASN A 150 15.21 -3.20 -17.29
C ASN A 150 16.45 -2.65 -18.00
N LYS A 151 16.62 -1.32 -18.02
CA LYS A 151 17.76 -0.65 -18.69
C LYS A 151 17.95 -1.12 -20.14
N GLY A 152 16.85 -1.23 -20.88
CA GLY A 152 16.82 -1.71 -22.26
C GLY A 152 17.08 -3.20 -22.46
N VAL A 153 17.34 -3.97 -21.40
CA VAL A 153 17.56 -5.42 -21.46
C VAL A 153 16.27 -6.16 -21.14
N ARG A 154 15.94 -7.18 -21.95
CA ARG A 154 14.82 -8.09 -21.71
C ARG A 154 15.30 -9.37 -21.04
N THR A 155 14.64 -9.76 -19.96
CA THR A 155 14.91 -11.01 -19.23
C THR A 155 13.64 -11.84 -19.17
N SER A 156 13.70 -13.07 -19.69
CA SER A 156 12.58 -14.00 -19.73
C SER A 156 12.41 -14.78 -18.43
N GLY A 157 11.20 -15.29 -18.19
CA GLY A 157 10.89 -16.20 -17.08
C GLY A 157 9.54 -15.91 -16.44
N ASN A 158 9.11 -14.65 -16.51
CA ASN A 158 7.82 -14.18 -16.05
C ASN A 158 6.74 -14.50 -17.09
N GLN A 159 5.52 -14.83 -16.64
CA GLN A 159 4.44 -15.21 -17.56
C GLN A 159 3.68 -14.01 -18.15
N GLY A 160 3.84 -12.81 -17.57
CA GLY A 160 3.02 -11.63 -17.89
C GLY A 160 1.59 -11.73 -17.33
N PHE A 161 0.89 -10.61 -17.27
CA PHE A 161 -0.47 -10.55 -16.72
C PHE A 161 -1.56 -10.46 -17.81
N ASP A 162 -2.82 -10.64 -17.42
CA ASP A 162 -4.00 -10.57 -18.28
C ASP A 162 -5.20 -9.98 -17.52
N ASN A 163 -6.35 -9.94 -18.19
CA ASN A 163 -7.59 -9.39 -17.66
C ASN A 163 -7.95 -9.93 -16.28
N ASN A 164 -8.23 -9.00 -15.38
CA ASN A 164 -8.69 -9.23 -14.01
C ASN A 164 -7.68 -9.97 -13.11
N GLU A 165 -6.46 -10.24 -13.58
CA GLU A 165 -5.38 -10.70 -12.72
C GLU A 165 -4.86 -9.53 -11.86
N ILE A 166 -4.56 -9.81 -10.59
CA ILE A 166 -3.96 -8.84 -9.68
C ILE A 166 -2.45 -8.92 -9.82
N VAL A 167 -1.85 -7.80 -10.19
CA VAL A 167 -0.41 -7.63 -10.30
C VAL A 167 0.07 -6.88 -9.07
N ARG A 168 0.98 -7.49 -8.30
CA ARG A 168 1.64 -6.83 -7.17
C ARG A 168 3.12 -6.65 -7.47
N LEU A 169 3.61 -5.44 -7.23
CA LEU A 169 5.01 -5.07 -7.33
C LEU A 169 5.51 -4.76 -5.92
N GLU A 170 6.58 -5.42 -5.50
CA GLU A 170 7.23 -5.18 -4.21
C GLU A 170 8.66 -4.69 -4.43
N PHE A 171 8.94 -3.47 -4.00
CA PHE A 171 10.27 -2.88 -4.04
C PHE A 171 10.90 -2.92 -2.64
N ASP A 172 12.03 -3.60 -2.51
CA ASP A 172 12.85 -3.63 -1.31
C ASP A 172 14.11 -2.80 -1.58
N SER A 173 14.16 -1.60 -0.98
CA SER A 173 15.27 -0.66 -1.17
C SER A 173 16.58 -1.14 -0.55
N GLU A 174 16.55 -1.95 0.50
CA GLU A 174 17.75 -2.47 1.17
C GLU A 174 18.41 -3.56 0.32
N LYS A 175 17.59 -4.41 -0.32
CA LYS A 175 18.07 -5.43 -1.25
C LYS A 175 18.28 -4.90 -2.67
N GLY A 176 17.70 -3.77 -3.00
CA GLY A 176 17.67 -3.23 -4.36
C GLY A 176 16.89 -4.11 -5.33
N THR A 177 15.82 -4.76 -4.86
CA THR A 177 15.04 -5.72 -5.65
C THR A 177 13.64 -5.21 -5.93
N LEU A 178 13.14 -5.50 -7.13
CA LEU A 178 11.73 -5.37 -7.50
C LEU A 178 11.19 -6.77 -7.78
N THR A 179 10.25 -7.24 -6.96
CA THR A 179 9.64 -8.56 -7.06
C THR A 179 8.22 -8.43 -7.61
N PHE A 180 7.86 -9.31 -8.53
CA PHE A 180 6.55 -9.33 -9.17
C PHE A 180 5.74 -10.52 -8.66
N PHE A 181 4.47 -10.30 -8.38
CA PHE A 181 3.51 -11.34 -8.04
C PHE A 181 2.30 -11.25 -8.96
N LEU A 182 1.77 -12.40 -9.34
CA LEU A 182 0.53 -12.51 -10.10
C LEU A 182 -0.46 -13.35 -9.30
N ASN A 183 -1.58 -12.77 -8.90
CA ASN A 183 -2.58 -13.40 -8.03
C ASN A 183 -1.91 -14.04 -6.79
N ASP A 184 -1.09 -13.24 -6.09
CA ASP A 184 -0.30 -13.63 -4.92
C ASP A 184 0.81 -14.67 -5.15
N VAL A 185 1.02 -15.13 -6.39
CA VAL A 185 2.12 -16.04 -6.76
C VAL A 185 3.33 -15.26 -7.23
N GLN A 186 4.43 -15.34 -6.48
CA GLN A 186 5.70 -14.74 -6.86
C GLN A 186 6.17 -15.27 -8.22
N GLN A 187 6.57 -14.37 -9.10
CA GLN A 187 7.15 -14.69 -10.41
C GLN A 187 8.68 -14.77 -10.35
N PRO A 188 9.33 -15.46 -11.31
CA PRO A 188 10.78 -15.67 -11.34
C PRO A 188 11.62 -14.40 -11.52
#